data_AF-A0A8A1MQ15-F1
#
_entry.id   AF-A0A8A1MQ15-F1
#
_cell.length_a   1.000
_cell.length_b   1.000
_cell.length_c   1.000
_cell.angle_alpha   90.00
_cell.angle_beta   90.00
_cell.angle_gamma   90.00
#
_symmetry.space_group_name_H-M   'P 1'
#
loop_
_entity.id
_entity.type
_entity.pdbx_description
1 polymer ?
#
loop_
_entity_poly.entity_id
_entity_poly.type
_entity_poly.pdbx_seq_one_letter_code
_entity_poly.pdbx_strand_id
1 'polypeptide(L)'
;MRPPSLASSFLYASILASSSLPWLASAFSNYSDSSLLLSSRVLLQDDRPKDCPPCFNCELEAFQCHQFATCNKYNGKCDCPAGFGGDDCTLPLCGSLPDGKERAPRKGKYCNCTEGWEGVNCNVCKTDNVCNSMMPEGEGGVCYKDGVTQKENYQMCAVTNRKIVDMLGDQKPESGLTKLNRSTAIWTPANGVWRVHTPRTRRLIPVRT
;
A
#
# COMPACT_ATOMS: atom_id res chain seq x y z
N MET A 1 8.95 45.44 -49.30
CA MET A 1 10.20 46.20 -49.58
C MET A 1 11.18 46.00 -48.42
N ARG A 2 12.48 46.14 -48.66
CA ARG A 2 13.64 45.88 -47.77
C ARG A 2 14.69 47.00 -48.04
N PRO A 3 15.84 47.10 -47.32
CA PRO A 3 16.08 47.07 -45.88
C PRO A 3 15.87 48.52 -45.36
N PRO A 4 16.82 49.39 -44.89
CA PRO A 4 18.19 49.23 -44.30
C PRO A 4 18.14 48.92 -42.78
N SER A 5 19.19 48.56 -42.01
CA SER A 5 20.66 48.42 -42.16
C SER A 5 21.53 49.68 -42.02
N LEU A 6 22.12 49.92 -40.82
CA LEU A 6 23.39 50.64 -40.69
C LEU A 6 24.17 50.13 -39.46
N ALA A 7 25.41 49.71 -39.70
CA ALA A 7 26.36 49.27 -38.69
C ALA A 7 27.48 50.31 -38.56
N SER A 8 28.13 50.39 -37.40
CA SER A 8 29.57 50.61 -37.31
C SER A 8 30.09 50.31 -35.92
N SER A 9 31.15 49.50 -35.87
CA SER A 9 31.93 49.17 -34.69
C SER A 9 33.03 50.19 -34.49
N PHE A 10 33.40 50.48 -33.23
CA PHE A 10 34.79 50.83 -32.91
C PHE A 10 35.23 50.08 -31.64
N LEU A 11 36.47 49.60 -31.69
CA LEU A 11 37.12 48.74 -30.70
C LEU A 11 37.80 49.61 -29.63
N TYR A 12 37.93 49.10 -28.40
CA TYR A 12 39.20 49.16 -27.67
C TYR A 12 39.31 48.06 -26.59
N ALA A 13 40.54 47.57 -26.42
CA ALA A 13 41.06 46.58 -25.48
C ALA A 13 41.00 47.04 -24.00
N SER A 14 41.28 46.25 -22.94
CA SER A 14 41.30 44.79 -22.66
C SER A 14 41.74 44.64 -21.19
N ILE A 15 41.05 43.87 -20.33
CA ILE A 15 41.66 43.33 -19.09
C ILE A 15 41.20 41.88 -18.87
N LEU A 16 42.16 41.01 -18.60
CA LEU A 16 41.95 39.58 -18.33
C LEU A 16 41.46 39.36 -16.88
N ALA A 17 40.35 38.64 -16.72
CA ALA A 17 39.95 38.05 -15.46
C ALA A 17 39.65 36.56 -15.69
N SER A 18 40.70 35.74 -15.66
CA SER A 18 40.62 34.29 -15.81
C SER A 18 40.08 33.64 -14.53
N SER A 19 38.78 33.72 -14.31
CA SER A 19 38.09 32.96 -13.25
C SER A 19 37.83 31.52 -13.72
N SER A 20 38.79 30.64 -13.46
CA SER A 20 38.62 29.20 -13.60
C SER A 20 37.56 28.70 -12.60
N LEU A 21 36.33 28.49 -13.07
CA LEU A 21 35.32 27.71 -12.34
C LEU A 21 35.77 26.25 -12.31
N PRO A 22 36.08 25.65 -11.15
CA PRO A 22 36.35 24.23 -11.09
C PRO A 22 35.05 23.48 -11.39
N TRP A 23 35.06 22.63 -12.41
CA TRP A 23 34.01 21.65 -12.60
C TRP A 23 33.95 20.74 -11.38
N LEU A 24 32.84 20.77 -10.64
CA LEU A 24 32.51 19.76 -9.64
C LEU A 24 32.21 18.44 -10.36
N ALA A 25 33.25 17.67 -10.63
CA ALA A 25 33.13 16.30 -11.08
C ALA A 25 32.53 15.46 -9.94
N SER A 26 31.22 15.21 -10.00
CA SER A 26 30.55 14.27 -9.11
C SER A 26 31.03 12.86 -9.41
N ALA A 27 31.93 12.32 -8.58
CA ALA A 27 32.33 10.93 -8.67
C ALA A 27 31.14 10.03 -8.31
N PHE A 28 30.59 9.33 -9.30
CA PHE A 28 29.61 8.27 -9.05
C PHE A 28 30.36 7.04 -8.53
N SER A 29 30.32 6.80 -7.22
CA SER A 29 30.84 5.57 -6.63
C SER A 29 29.98 4.39 -7.09
N ASN A 30 30.50 3.62 -8.04
CA ASN A 30 29.83 2.42 -8.57
C ASN A 30 29.99 1.27 -7.55
N TYR A 31 29.20 1.31 -6.48
CA TYR A 31 29.25 0.35 -5.38
C TYR A 31 28.53 -0.96 -5.76
N SER A 32 29.21 -1.74 -6.61
CA SER A 32 28.83 -3.12 -6.91
C SER A 32 29.16 -4.01 -5.72
N ASP A 33 28.29 -4.02 -4.70
CA ASP A 33 28.50 -4.84 -3.52
C ASP A 33 28.23 -6.33 -3.80
N SER A 34 29.31 -7.11 -3.82
CA SER A 34 29.25 -8.56 -3.93
C SER A 34 28.88 -9.26 -2.60
N SER A 35 28.69 -8.52 -1.49
CA SER A 35 28.30 -9.06 -0.18
C SER A 35 26.92 -9.72 -0.16
N LEU A 36 26.03 -9.40 -1.11
CA LEU A 36 24.68 -9.97 -1.18
C LEU A 36 24.65 -11.49 -1.38
N LEU A 37 25.75 -12.10 -1.86
CA LEU A 37 25.91 -13.55 -1.95
C LEU A 37 26.41 -14.20 -0.63
N LEU A 38 26.68 -13.39 0.40
CA LEU A 38 27.18 -13.84 1.71
C LEU A 38 26.12 -13.83 2.82
N SER A 39 24.84 -13.60 2.47
CA SER A 39 23.72 -13.50 3.42
C SER A 39 23.61 -14.71 4.38
N SER A 40 24.04 -15.90 3.96
CA SER A 40 24.02 -17.12 4.78
C SER A 40 25.07 -17.15 5.91
N ARG A 41 26.04 -16.22 5.95
CA ARG A 41 27.05 -16.14 7.03
C ARG A 41 26.70 -15.13 8.12
N VAL A 42 25.81 -14.17 7.86
CA VAL A 42 25.42 -13.12 8.82
C VAL A 42 24.66 -13.70 10.03
N LEU A 43 23.99 -14.85 9.87
CA LEU A 43 23.22 -15.50 10.93
C LEU A 43 24.08 -16.26 11.98
N LEU A 44 25.39 -16.39 11.78
CA LEU A 44 26.30 -17.12 12.68
C LEU A 44 27.48 -16.27 13.20
N GLN A 45 27.43 -14.96 13.00
CA GLN A 45 28.50 -14.05 13.42
C GLN A 45 28.08 -13.32 14.71
N ASP A 46 28.76 -13.61 15.83
CA ASP A 46 28.51 -13.07 17.18
C ASP A 46 28.84 -11.55 17.32
N ASP A 47 29.15 -10.88 16.21
CA ASP A 47 29.59 -9.49 16.13
C ASP A 47 28.43 -8.47 16.09
N ARG A 48 27.19 -8.86 16.45
CA ARG A 48 26.08 -7.91 16.59
C ARG A 48 26.34 -7.02 17.81
N PRO A 49 26.34 -5.67 17.68
CA PRO A 49 26.42 -4.78 18.84
C PRO A 49 25.33 -5.11 19.87
N LYS A 50 25.69 -5.17 21.15
CA LYS A 50 24.79 -5.64 22.23
C LYS A 50 23.49 -4.83 22.33
N ASP A 51 23.53 -3.57 21.93
CA ASP A 51 22.40 -2.63 21.94
C ASP A 51 21.55 -2.65 20.66
N CYS A 52 21.91 -3.47 19.66
CA CYS A 52 21.15 -3.59 18.42
C CYS A 52 19.99 -4.59 18.62
N PRO A 53 18.71 -4.15 18.62
CA PRO A 53 17.57 -5.05 18.78
C PRO A 53 17.50 -6.08 17.64
N PRO A 54 16.85 -7.23 17.83
CA PRO A 54 16.61 -8.16 16.73
C PRO A 54 15.77 -7.47 15.64
N CYS A 55 16.07 -7.78 14.37
CA CYS A 55 15.24 -7.36 13.25
C CYS A 55 13.84 -7.95 13.39
N PHE A 56 12.82 -7.23 12.93
CA PHE A 56 11.45 -7.73 12.96
C PHE A 56 11.32 -9.02 12.14
N ASN A 57 10.79 -10.07 12.77
CA ASN A 57 10.36 -11.29 12.10
C ASN A 57 9.15 -11.89 12.84
N CYS A 58 7.97 -11.85 12.21
CA CYS A 58 6.72 -12.32 12.80
C CYS A 58 6.64 -13.83 13.08
N GLU A 59 7.64 -14.63 12.69
CA GLU A 59 7.75 -16.03 13.11
C GLU A 59 8.34 -16.22 14.52
N LEU A 60 8.99 -15.18 15.07
CA LEU A 60 9.57 -15.20 16.40
C LEU A 60 8.54 -14.74 17.44
N GLU A 61 8.49 -15.39 18.60
CA GLU A 61 7.52 -15.09 19.67
C GLU A 61 7.59 -13.64 20.20
N ALA A 62 8.70 -12.94 19.97
CA ALA A 62 8.89 -11.54 20.34
C ALA A 62 8.18 -10.53 19.41
N PHE A 63 7.67 -10.96 18.25
CA PHE A 63 7.08 -10.09 17.24
C PHE A 63 5.70 -10.58 16.81
N GLN A 64 4.69 -9.71 16.88
CA GLN A 64 3.31 -10.08 16.58
C GLN A 64 2.74 -9.21 15.44
N CYS A 65 2.01 -9.86 14.53
CA CYS A 65 1.19 -9.17 13.54
C CYS A 65 -0.08 -8.58 14.19
N HIS A 66 -0.29 -7.28 14.00
CA HIS A 66 -1.50 -6.59 14.44
C HIS A 66 -2.61 -6.64 13.37
N GLN A 67 -3.80 -6.12 13.71
CA GLN A 67 -4.95 -6.02 12.82
C GLN A 67 -5.41 -7.35 12.19
N PHE A 68 -5.20 -8.46 12.89
CA PHE A 68 -5.50 -9.83 12.42
C PHE A 68 -4.74 -10.26 11.15
N ALA A 69 -3.64 -9.57 10.81
CA ALA A 69 -2.77 -9.94 9.70
C ALA A 69 -2.10 -11.30 9.90
N THR A 70 -1.85 -12.03 8.82
CA THR A 70 -1.09 -13.29 8.85
C THR A 70 0.41 -13.05 8.74
N CYS A 71 1.21 -13.83 9.46
CA CYS A 71 2.65 -13.80 9.27
C CYS A 71 3.08 -14.49 7.97
N ASN A 72 3.86 -13.79 7.15
CA ASN A 72 4.39 -14.30 5.90
C ASN A 72 5.75 -14.97 6.14
N LYS A 73 5.72 -16.30 6.19
CA LYS A 73 6.89 -17.16 6.49
C LYS A 73 8.06 -17.02 5.52
N TYR A 74 7.84 -16.46 4.33
CA TYR A 74 8.88 -16.34 3.31
C TYR A 74 9.76 -15.08 3.47
N ASN A 75 9.28 -14.07 4.20
CA ASN A 75 10.00 -12.80 4.38
C ASN A 75 9.99 -12.26 5.82
N GLY A 76 9.31 -12.93 6.76
CA GLY A 76 9.21 -12.52 8.16
C GLY A 76 8.34 -11.30 8.43
N LYS A 77 7.58 -10.81 7.44
CA LYS A 77 6.70 -9.64 7.56
C LYS A 77 5.23 -10.04 7.63
N CYS A 78 4.38 -9.14 8.09
CA CYS A 78 2.95 -9.39 8.15
C CYS A 78 2.23 -9.05 6.84
N ASP A 79 1.32 -9.91 6.39
CA ASP A 79 0.44 -9.65 5.25
C ASP A 79 -0.70 -8.71 5.67
N CYS A 80 -0.44 -7.40 5.64
CA CYS A 80 -1.35 -6.41 6.21
C CYS A 80 -2.68 -6.27 5.46
N PRO A 81 -3.82 -6.14 6.18
CA PRO A 81 -5.10 -5.82 5.58
C PRO A 81 -5.10 -4.42 4.98
N ALA A 82 -5.96 -4.19 3.97
CA ALA A 82 -6.04 -2.91 3.29
C ALA A 82 -6.30 -1.74 4.27
N GLY A 83 -5.50 -0.68 4.14
CA GLY A 83 -5.50 0.45 5.07
C GLY A 83 -4.50 0.33 6.23
N PHE A 84 -3.71 -0.74 6.30
CA PHE A 84 -2.62 -0.90 7.28
C PHE A 84 -1.32 -1.36 6.62
N GLY A 85 -0.18 -1.06 7.26
CA GLY A 85 1.15 -1.36 6.78
C GLY A 85 2.22 -1.20 7.87
N GLY A 86 3.48 -1.11 7.44
CA GLY A 86 4.63 -1.42 8.30
C GLY A 86 4.86 -2.93 8.36
N ASP A 87 5.92 -3.35 9.04
CA ASP A 87 6.28 -4.78 9.09
C ASP A 87 5.33 -5.60 9.98
N ASP A 88 4.64 -4.93 10.92
CA ASP A 88 3.74 -5.47 11.94
C ASP A 88 2.25 -5.09 11.76
N CYS A 89 1.93 -4.32 10.71
CA CYS A 89 0.59 -3.77 10.43
C CYS A 89 0.05 -2.73 11.43
N THR A 90 0.90 -2.07 12.21
CA THR A 90 0.48 -0.99 13.12
C THR A 90 0.29 0.37 12.44
N LEU A 91 0.91 0.60 11.27
CA LEU A 91 0.86 1.90 10.59
C LEU A 91 -0.44 2.04 9.77
N PRO A 92 -1.33 3.01 10.07
CA PRO A 92 -2.50 3.27 9.23
C PRO A 92 -2.07 3.91 7.90
N LEU A 93 -2.61 3.42 6.78
CA LEU A 93 -2.31 3.89 5.43
C LEU A 93 -3.52 4.59 4.79
N CYS A 94 -3.29 5.72 4.14
CA CYS A 94 -4.29 6.41 3.31
C CYS A 94 -4.24 5.93 1.85
N GLY A 95 -5.35 6.13 1.14
CA GLY A 95 -5.53 5.74 -0.26
C GLY A 95 -6.83 4.96 -0.45
N SER A 96 -7.20 4.72 -1.70
CA SER A 96 -8.30 3.85 -2.12
C SER A 96 -7.91 2.36 -2.09
N LEU A 97 -8.86 1.43 -2.20
CA LEU A 97 -8.52 -0.01 -2.30
C LEU A 97 -7.68 -0.35 -3.56
N PRO A 98 -7.97 0.20 -4.76
CA PRO A 98 -7.15 0.00 -5.97
C PRO A 98 -5.66 0.35 -5.82
N ASP A 99 -5.31 1.30 -4.96
CA ASP A 99 -3.91 1.72 -4.73
C ASP A 99 -3.06 0.60 -4.09
N GLY A 100 -3.69 -0.44 -3.53
CA GLY A 100 -3.03 -1.68 -3.11
C GLY A 100 -1.87 -1.46 -2.14
N LYS A 101 -0.64 -1.74 -2.60
CA LYS A 101 0.60 -1.61 -1.80
C LYS A 101 1.22 -0.22 -1.84
N GLU A 102 0.83 0.65 -2.78
CA GLU A 102 1.37 2.01 -2.94
C GLU A 102 0.73 3.03 -1.97
N ARG A 103 -0.16 2.55 -1.08
CA ARG A 103 -0.87 3.34 -0.08
C ARG A 103 0.09 3.97 0.93
N ALA A 104 0.14 5.29 0.97
CA ALA A 104 1.07 6.02 1.83
C ALA A 104 0.66 6.02 3.32
N PRO A 105 1.61 6.01 4.27
CA PRO A 105 1.32 6.20 5.69
C PRO A 105 0.54 7.48 6.00
N ARG A 106 -0.44 7.39 6.90
CA ARG A 106 -1.30 8.51 7.29
C ARG A 106 -0.53 9.56 8.09
N LYS A 107 -0.49 10.79 7.57
CA LYS A 107 0.27 11.92 8.15
C LYS A 107 -0.47 12.74 9.22
N GLY A 108 -1.75 12.46 9.49
CA GLY A 108 -2.57 13.24 10.42
C GLY A 108 -3.66 12.40 11.14
N LYS A 109 -4.60 13.07 11.81
CA LYS A 109 -5.74 12.40 12.48
C LYS A 109 -6.59 11.61 11.47
N TYR A 110 -6.78 12.16 10.27
CA TYR A 110 -7.66 11.62 9.22
C TYR A 110 -6.95 11.55 7.87
N CYS A 111 -7.42 10.65 7.01
CA CYS A 111 -7.05 10.61 5.60
C CYS A 111 -7.98 11.53 4.77
N ASN A 112 -7.41 12.25 3.82
CA ASN A 112 -8.18 12.92 2.77
C ASN A 112 -8.44 11.89 1.66
N CYS A 113 -9.66 11.36 1.60
CA CYS A 113 -10.01 10.31 0.64
C CYS A 113 -10.19 10.88 -0.77
N THR A 114 -9.87 10.06 -1.77
CA THR A 114 -10.25 10.30 -3.17
C THR A 114 -11.77 10.23 -3.33
N GLU A 115 -12.29 10.82 -4.40
CA GLU A 115 -13.72 10.81 -4.67
C GLU A 115 -14.26 9.38 -4.76
N GLY A 116 -15.45 9.16 -4.20
CA GLY A 116 -16.07 7.84 -4.12
C GLY A 116 -15.49 6.91 -3.04
N TRP A 117 -14.53 7.35 -2.22
CA TRP A 117 -13.99 6.59 -1.07
C TRP A 117 -14.21 7.29 0.27
N GLU A 118 -14.36 6.52 1.35
CA GLU A 118 -14.52 6.99 2.73
C GLU A 118 -14.04 5.98 3.80
N GLY A 119 -14.33 6.29 5.06
CA GLY A 119 -13.82 5.62 6.26
C GLY A 119 -12.49 6.22 6.74
N VAL A 120 -12.14 5.95 7.99
CA VAL A 120 -10.92 6.47 8.65
C VAL A 120 -9.60 6.27 7.86
N ASN A 121 -9.53 5.20 7.05
CA ASN A 121 -8.40 4.88 6.18
C ASN A 121 -8.78 4.86 4.67
N CYS A 122 -9.91 5.46 4.26
CA CYS A 122 -10.34 5.53 2.85
C CYS A 122 -10.52 4.17 2.13
N ASN A 123 -10.82 3.12 2.90
CA ASN A 123 -10.94 1.74 2.45
C ASN A 123 -12.39 1.28 2.20
N VAL A 124 -13.37 2.19 2.30
CA VAL A 124 -14.80 1.91 2.03
C VAL A 124 -15.24 2.69 0.80
N CYS A 125 -15.93 2.03 -0.13
CA CYS A 125 -16.49 2.66 -1.31
C CYS A 125 -17.79 3.42 -0.97
N LYS A 126 -18.11 4.46 -1.75
CA LYS A 126 -19.36 5.22 -1.67
C LYS A 126 -20.30 4.94 -2.83
N THR A 127 -19.75 4.54 -3.97
CA THR A 127 -20.41 4.41 -5.27
C THR A 127 -19.85 3.21 -6.02
N ASP A 128 -20.65 2.63 -6.90
CA ASP A 128 -20.30 1.39 -7.63
C ASP A 128 -19.09 1.58 -8.57
N ASN A 129 -19.03 2.74 -9.23
CA ASN A 129 -18.01 3.07 -10.23
C ASN A 129 -16.56 3.01 -9.72
N VAL A 130 -16.29 3.23 -8.42
CA VAL A 130 -14.91 3.13 -7.90
C VAL A 130 -14.45 1.69 -7.70
N CYS A 131 -15.37 0.72 -7.67
CA CYS A 131 -15.04 -0.70 -7.60
C CYS A 131 -14.64 -1.26 -8.98
N ASN A 132 -14.95 -0.56 -10.07
CA ASN A 132 -14.68 -1.02 -11.45
C ASN A 132 -13.20 -1.35 -11.70
N SER A 133 -12.26 -0.56 -11.18
CA SER A 133 -10.82 -0.82 -11.33
C SER A 133 -10.31 -2.03 -10.53
N MET A 134 -11.16 -2.63 -9.68
CA MET A 134 -10.89 -3.88 -8.97
C MET A 134 -11.50 -5.10 -9.70
N MET A 135 -12.27 -4.88 -10.77
CA MET A 135 -12.87 -5.94 -11.59
C MET A 135 -11.94 -6.32 -12.75
N PRO A 136 -11.85 -7.60 -13.15
CA PRO A 136 -10.95 -8.03 -14.23
C PRO A 136 -11.20 -7.36 -15.58
N GLU A 137 -12.45 -6.99 -15.87
CA GLU A 137 -12.89 -6.36 -17.12
C GLU A 137 -12.95 -4.82 -17.02
N GLY A 138 -12.64 -4.25 -15.85
CA GLY A 138 -12.70 -2.79 -15.63
C GLY A 138 -14.12 -2.22 -15.52
N GLU A 139 -15.15 -3.06 -15.42
CA GLU A 139 -16.55 -2.67 -15.28
C GLU A 139 -17.35 -3.65 -14.39
N GLY A 140 -18.62 -3.33 -14.12
CA GLY A 140 -19.52 -4.18 -13.31
C GLY A 140 -19.18 -4.25 -11.82
N GLY A 141 -18.33 -3.35 -11.31
CA GLY A 141 -18.03 -3.22 -9.88
C GLY A 141 -19.26 -2.73 -9.12
N VAL A 142 -19.53 -3.30 -7.95
CA VAL A 142 -20.67 -2.92 -7.10
C VAL A 142 -20.18 -2.64 -5.69
N CYS A 143 -20.61 -1.51 -5.12
CA CYS A 143 -20.29 -1.08 -3.78
C CYS A 143 -21.34 -1.61 -2.78
N TYR A 144 -21.16 -2.86 -2.34
CA TYR A 144 -22.07 -3.51 -1.39
C TYR A 144 -21.99 -2.87 0.01
N LYS A 145 -22.96 -2.01 0.34
CA LYS A 145 -23.11 -1.39 1.66
C LYS A 145 -23.77 -2.30 2.69
N ASP A 146 -24.52 -3.30 2.22
CA ASP A 146 -25.17 -4.29 3.07
C ASP A 146 -24.22 -5.42 3.50
N GLY A 147 -24.60 -6.12 4.58
CA GLY A 147 -23.88 -7.28 5.13
C GLY A 147 -23.91 -8.56 4.27
N VAL A 148 -24.08 -8.43 2.95
CA VAL A 148 -24.13 -9.56 2.01
C VAL A 148 -22.78 -10.26 1.88
N THR A 149 -22.81 -11.59 1.75
CA THR A 149 -21.60 -12.42 1.65
C THR A 149 -21.01 -12.33 0.25
N GLN A 150 -19.97 -11.50 0.10
CA GLN A 150 -19.17 -11.38 -1.11
C GLN A 150 -17.80 -12.05 -0.94
N LYS A 151 -17.00 -12.10 -2.01
CA LYS A 151 -15.60 -12.56 -1.96
C LYS A 151 -14.80 -11.76 -0.92
N GLU A 152 -14.89 -10.44 -1.02
CA GLU A 152 -14.35 -9.47 -0.05
C GLU A 152 -15.41 -8.40 0.21
N ASN A 153 -15.53 -7.91 1.44
CA ASN A 153 -16.41 -6.81 1.81
C ASN A 153 -15.72 -5.95 2.87
N TYR A 154 -15.66 -4.63 2.65
CA TYR A 154 -14.96 -3.65 3.47
C TYR A 154 -15.98 -2.69 4.07
N GLN A 155 -16.24 -2.80 5.37
CA GLN A 155 -17.26 -2.02 6.07
C GLN A 155 -16.62 -1.18 7.17
N MET A 156 -17.22 -0.03 7.46
CA MET A 156 -16.83 0.84 8.57
C MET A 156 -18.07 1.19 9.39
N CYS A 157 -18.02 0.91 10.68
CA CYS A 157 -19.12 1.21 11.60
C CYS A 157 -18.69 2.31 12.57
N ALA A 158 -19.55 3.30 12.77
CA ALA A 158 -19.38 4.28 13.84
C ALA A 158 -19.60 3.60 15.20
N VAL A 159 -18.65 3.75 16.11
CA VAL A 159 -18.72 3.22 17.48
C VAL A 159 -19.49 4.21 18.34
N THR A 160 -20.71 3.83 18.74
CA THR A 160 -21.63 4.67 19.52
C THR A 160 -21.56 4.44 21.03
N ASN A 161 -20.74 3.49 21.49
CA ASN A 161 -20.58 3.21 22.92
C ASN A 161 -19.84 4.36 23.60
N ARG A 162 -20.56 5.13 24.44
CA ARG A 162 -20.03 6.33 25.11
C ARG A 162 -18.66 6.10 25.76
N LYS A 163 -18.47 5.03 26.54
CA LYS A 163 -17.18 4.76 27.19
C LYS A 163 -16.02 4.61 26.19
N ILE A 164 -16.28 4.05 25.01
CA ILE A 164 -15.25 3.89 23.97
C ILE A 164 -14.97 5.24 23.30
N VAL A 165 -16.01 6.03 23.02
CA VAL A 165 -15.87 7.41 22.51
C VAL A 165 -15.07 8.27 23.51
N ASP A 166 -15.40 8.21 24.79
CA ASP A 166 -14.72 8.93 25.88
C ASP A 166 -13.22 8.55 25.98
N MET A 167 -12.88 7.27 25.78
CA MET A 167 -11.49 6.79 25.75
C MET A 167 -10.73 7.17 24.48
N LEU A 168 -11.42 7.38 23.36
CA LEU A 168 -10.82 7.77 22.07
C LEU A 168 -10.58 9.29 21.94
N GLY A 169 -11.32 10.10 22.71
CA GLY A 169 -11.21 11.56 22.72
C GLY A 169 -11.44 12.15 21.33
N ASP A 170 -10.44 12.88 20.81
CA ASP A 170 -10.47 13.51 19.49
C ASP A 170 -10.42 12.55 18.29
N GLN A 171 -10.21 11.24 18.51
CA GLN A 171 -10.12 10.27 17.42
C GLN A 171 -11.51 9.87 16.92
N LYS A 172 -11.68 9.77 15.60
CA LYS A 172 -12.94 9.33 14.99
C LYS A 172 -13.27 7.90 15.47
N PRO A 173 -14.40 7.70 16.18
CA PRO A 173 -14.75 6.40 16.74
C PRO A 173 -15.33 5.51 15.64
N GLU A 174 -14.46 4.87 14.87
CA GLU A 174 -14.81 4.02 13.74
C GLU A 174 -14.07 2.67 13.82
N SER A 175 -14.80 1.58 13.61
CA SER A 175 -14.25 0.22 13.56
C SER A 175 -14.45 -0.38 12.17
N GLY A 176 -13.34 -0.76 11.52
CA GLY A 176 -13.36 -1.42 10.22
C GLY A 176 -13.57 -2.92 10.35
N LEU A 177 -14.36 -3.51 9.45
CA LEU A 177 -14.50 -4.95 9.30
C LEU A 177 -14.23 -5.33 7.84
N THR A 178 -13.19 -6.12 7.63
CA THR A 178 -12.90 -6.76 6.34
C THR A 178 -13.34 -8.21 6.39
N LYS A 179 -14.42 -8.55 5.69
CA LYS A 179 -14.86 -9.94 5.51
C LYS A 179 -14.22 -10.53 4.26
N LEU A 180 -13.25 -11.41 4.44
CA LEU A 180 -12.74 -12.29 3.38
C LEU A 180 -13.52 -13.62 3.42
N ASN A 181 -14.29 -13.91 2.38
CA ASN A 181 -14.87 -15.24 2.21
C ASN A 181 -13.77 -16.18 1.72
N ARG A 182 -13.27 -17.04 2.62
CA ARG A 182 -12.22 -18.05 2.32
C ARG A 182 -12.66 -19.18 1.38
N SER A 183 -13.79 -19.02 0.70
CA SER A 183 -14.27 -19.91 -0.37
C SER A 183 -13.68 -19.46 -1.71
N THR A 184 -12.51 -19.99 -2.05
CA THR A 184 -11.88 -19.75 -3.36
C THR A 184 -12.80 -20.28 -4.47
N ALA A 185 -13.46 -19.38 -5.20
CA ALA A 185 -14.17 -19.73 -6.42
C ALA A 185 -13.14 -20.08 -7.51
N ILE A 186 -12.88 -21.39 -7.66
CA ILE A 186 -12.00 -21.90 -8.71
C ILE A 186 -12.72 -21.77 -10.06
N TRP A 187 -12.36 -20.74 -10.81
CA TRP A 187 -12.78 -20.59 -12.21
C TRP A 187 -12.31 -21.80 -13.01
N THR A 188 -13.26 -22.53 -13.60
CA THR A 188 -12.98 -23.60 -14.57
C THR A 188 -13.86 -23.39 -15.79
N PRO A 189 -13.29 -23.09 -16.97
CA PRO A 189 -14.06 -22.87 -18.19
C PRO A 189 -14.51 -24.22 -18.77
N ALA A 190 -15.59 -24.77 -18.22
CA ALA A 190 -16.27 -25.92 -18.80
C ALA A 190 -17.80 -25.79 -18.62
N ASN A 191 -18.50 -25.69 -19.74
CA ASN A 191 -19.95 -25.89 -19.86
C ASN A 191 -20.87 -24.82 -19.24
N GLY A 192 -20.40 -23.57 -19.04
CA GLY A 192 -21.28 -22.42 -18.77
C GLY A 192 -22.06 -22.46 -17.45
N VAL A 193 -21.62 -23.26 -16.47
CA VAL A 193 -22.28 -23.36 -15.14
C VAL A 193 -21.35 -22.82 -14.06
N TRP A 194 -21.79 -21.77 -13.38
CA TRP A 194 -21.12 -21.21 -12.20
C TRP A 194 -21.03 -22.27 -11.08
N ARG A 195 -19.81 -22.52 -10.57
CA ARG A 195 -19.56 -23.47 -9.46
C ARG A 195 -18.72 -22.81 -8.38
N VAL A 196 -19.28 -22.68 -7.18
CA VAL A 196 -18.55 -22.26 -5.97
C VAL A 196 -18.08 -23.50 -5.22
N HIS A 197 -16.79 -23.56 -4.86
CA HIS A 197 -16.24 -24.63 -4.02
C HIS A 197 -16.14 -24.15 -2.57
N THR A 198 -16.95 -24.71 -1.67
CA THR A 198 -16.94 -24.36 -0.24
C THR A 198 -16.18 -25.40 0.58
N PRO A 199 -15.19 -25.03 1.44
CA PRO A 199 -14.36 -26.01 2.15
C PRO A 199 -15.09 -26.93 3.13
N ARG A 200 -16.28 -26.55 3.62
CA ARG A 200 -17.03 -27.32 4.64
C ARG A 200 -18.13 -28.24 4.10
N THR A 201 -18.45 -28.16 2.81
CA THR A 201 -19.51 -28.99 2.20
C THR A 201 -19.14 -29.34 0.78
N ARG A 202 -19.00 -30.64 0.48
CA ARG A 202 -19.01 -31.17 -0.90
C ARG A 202 -20.41 -31.12 -1.52
N ARG A 203 -21.11 -29.97 -1.41
CA ARG A 203 -22.36 -29.70 -2.11
C ARG A 203 -22.11 -28.62 -3.14
N LEU A 204 -22.28 -29.00 -4.39
CA LEU A 204 -22.34 -28.05 -5.51
C LEU A 204 -23.63 -27.24 -5.34
N ILE A 205 -23.50 -25.93 -5.13
CA ILE A 205 -24.64 -25.02 -5.16
C ILE A 205 -24.70 -24.45 -6.59
N PRO A 206 -25.71 -24.79 -7.40
CA PRO A 206 -25.91 -24.14 -8.68
C PRO A 206 -26.37 -22.70 -8.42
N VAL A 207 -25.62 -21.73 -8.94
CA VAL A 207 -26.06 -20.33 -8.96
C VAL A 207 -27.03 -20.18 -10.13
N ARG A 208 -28.30 -19.87 -9.84
CA ARG A 208 -29.23 -19.39 -10.88
C ARG A 208 -28.93 -17.92 -11.17
N THR A 209 -28.87 -17.61 -12.45
CA THR A 209 -29.04 -16.25 -13.01
C THR A 209 -30.47 -15.77 -12.79
#